data_AF-A0A238UMV2-F1
#
_entry.id   AF-A0A238UMV2-F1
#
_cell.length_a   1.000
_cell.length_b   1.000
_cell.length_c   1.000
_cell.angle_alpha   90.00
_cell.angle_beta   90.00
_cell.angle_gamma   90.00
#
_symmetry.space_group_name_H-M   'P 1'
#
loop_
_entity.id
_entity.type
_entity.pdbx_description
1 polymer ?
#
loop_
_entity_poly.entity_id
_entity_poly.type
_entity_poly.pdbx_seq_one_letter_code
_entity_poly.pdbx_strand_id
1 'polypeptide(L)'
;MKKYYTLFLLFLFLTLSHAQQSAATLVVDKAWLNEDEEWSDFNYSGQIVFSTIPSNEEGSLRIGNYDFLYDLCDGKAKFSNKATYSSAEFSHPRKLTAQTDKQGVVNTTYEGTLIFQSDRDYYSIIAVITILNKGGNILGIKIHSKDNERREYAFSLKPTS
;
A
#
# COMPACT_ATOMS: atom_id res chain seq x y z
N MET A 1 20.74 42.77 -23.31
CA MET A 1 20.28 41.37 -23.38
C MET A 1 20.70 40.58 -22.14
N LYS A 2 20.05 40.70 -20.97
CA LYS A 2 20.48 39.97 -19.75
C LYS A 2 19.35 39.66 -18.74
N LYS A 3 18.12 39.33 -19.16
CA LYS A 3 17.04 38.95 -18.21
C LYS A 3 16.16 37.77 -18.61
N TYR A 4 16.40 37.12 -19.75
CA TYR A 4 15.58 35.97 -20.19
C TYR A 4 15.95 34.66 -19.48
N TYR A 5 17.17 34.53 -18.96
CA TYR A 5 17.60 33.34 -18.21
C TYR A 5 16.91 33.19 -16.85
N THR A 6 16.46 34.29 -16.25
CA THR A 6 15.74 34.26 -14.97
C THR A 6 14.35 33.65 -15.10
N LEU A 7 13.66 33.89 -16.23
CA LEU A 7 12.36 33.29 -16.50
C LEU A 7 12.46 31.77 -16.71
N PHE A 8 13.51 31.32 -17.40
CA PHE A 8 13.73 29.89 -17.64
C PHE A 8 14.03 29.12 -16.35
N LEU A 9 14.80 29.71 -15.43
CA LEU A 9 15.01 29.18 -14.08
C LEU A 9 13.70 29.08 -13.29
N LEU A 10 12.83 30.09 -13.39
CA LEU A 10 11.56 30.13 -12.67
C LEU A 10 10.56 29.06 -13.18
N PHE A 11 10.56 28.77 -14.48
CA PHE A 11 9.80 27.65 -15.04
C PHE A 11 10.35 26.27 -14.63
N LEU A 12 11.66 26.15 -14.39
CA LEU A 12 12.26 24.88 -13.95
C LEU A 12 11.86 24.49 -12.51
N PHE A 13 11.55 25.47 -11.65
CA PHE A 13 11.06 25.21 -10.29
C PHE A 13 9.56 24.89 -10.22
N LEU A 14 8.77 25.23 -11.25
CA LEU A 14 7.34 24.93 -11.30
C LEU A 14 7.05 23.48 -11.75
N THR A 15 8.00 22.80 -12.38
CA THR A 15 7.82 21.41 -12.85
C THR A 15 8.29 20.35 -11.85
N LEU A 16 9.01 20.74 -10.79
CA LEU A 16 9.54 19.83 -9.77
C LEU A 16 8.61 19.62 -8.57
N SER A 17 7.39 20.17 -8.58
CA SER A 17 6.33 19.76 -7.66
C SER A 17 5.76 18.41 -8.08
N HIS A 18 6.62 17.40 -8.21
CA HIS A 18 6.17 16.02 -8.31
C HIS A 18 5.59 15.63 -6.96
N ALA A 19 4.26 15.52 -6.92
CA ALA A 19 3.44 14.79 -5.97
C ALA A 19 4.19 14.35 -4.70
N GLN A 20 4.42 15.28 -3.78
CA GLN A 20 4.86 14.93 -2.43
C GLN A 20 3.68 14.19 -1.78
N GLN A 21 3.75 12.86 -1.77
CA GLN A 21 2.74 11.99 -1.17
C GLN A 21 2.63 12.38 0.31
N SER A 22 1.56 13.09 0.65
CA SER A 22 1.31 13.46 2.04
C SER A 22 1.07 12.17 2.84
N ALA A 23 1.68 12.06 4.02
CA ALA A 23 1.43 10.95 4.91
C ALA A 23 -0.07 10.95 5.26
N ALA A 24 -0.75 9.88 4.89
CA ALA A 24 -2.18 9.70 5.08
C ALA A 24 -2.40 8.36 5.78
N THR A 25 -3.13 8.39 6.88
CA THR A 25 -3.56 7.19 7.59
C THR A 25 -5.00 6.89 7.21
N LEU A 26 -5.20 5.75 6.57
CA LEU A 26 -6.46 5.26 6.06
C LEU A 26 -6.88 4.07 6.90
N VAL A 27 -8.14 4.05 7.28
CA VAL A 27 -8.74 2.94 8.02
C VAL A 27 -9.64 2.13 7.11
N VAL A 28 -9.66 0.82 7.29
CA VAL A 28 -10.56 -0.07 6.57
C VAL A 28 -12.00 0.17 7.01
N ASP A 29 -12.87 0.38 6.03
CA ASP A 29 -14.33 0.45 6.23
C ASP A 29 -14.99 -0.90 5.95
N LYS A 30 -14.57 -1.57 4.88
CA LYS A 30 -15.06 -2.90 4.47
C LYS A 30 -13.91 -3.73 3.92
N ALA A 31 -13.97 -5.04 4.14
CA ALA A 31 -12.94 -5.97 3.71
C ALA A 31 -13.56 -7.21 3.06
N TRP A 32 -12.94 -7.66 1.96
CA TRP A 32 -13.35 -8.82 1.20
C TRP A 32 -12.18 -9.74 0.94
N LEU A 33 -12.42 -11.04 1.08
CA LEU A 33 -11.46 -12.10 0.80
C LEU A 33 -11.94 -12.83 -0.44
N ASN A 34 -11.08 -12.93 -1.44
CA ASN A 34 -11.23 -13.86 -2.53
C ASN A 34 -10.46 -15.13 -2.22
N GLU A 35 -11.15 -16.26 -2.24
CA GLU A 35 -10.54 -17.58 -2.22
C GLU A 35 -11.14 -18.41 -3.36
N ASP A 36 -10.27 -18.91 -4.24
CA ASP A 36 -10.68 -19.75 -5.38
C ASP A 36 -11.85 -19.15 -6.19
N GLU A 37 -11.74 -17.85 -6.50
CA GLU A 37 -12.71 -17.06 -7.27
C GLU A 37 -13.99 -16.67 -6.53
N GLU A 38 -14.19 -17.11 -5.28
CA GLU A 38 -15.34 -16.72 -4.46
C GLU A 38 -15.00 -15.55 -3.54
N TRP A 39 -15.83 -14.50 -3.56
CA TRP A 39 -15.67 -13.32 -2.72
C TRP A 39 -16.57 -13.41 -1.49
N SER A 40 -15.98 -13.22 -0.30
CA SER A 40 -16.71 -13.17 0.97
C SER A 40 -16.30 -11.95 1.80
N ASP A 41 -17.25 -11.40 2.57
CA ASP A 41 -16.94 -10.37 3.57
C ASP A 41 -16.23 -11.01 4.77
N PHE A 42 -15.21 -10.34 5.32
CA PHE A 42 -14.55 -10.76 6.55
C PHE A 42 -14.28 -9.61 7.50
N ASN A 43 -14.02 -9.92 8.77
CA ASN A 43 -13.59 -8.96 9.77
C ASN A 43 -12.53 -9.59 10.67
N TYR A 44 -11.50 -8.82 11.01
CA TYR A 44 -10.49 -9.19 12.00
C TYR A 44 -10.70 -8.46 13.33
N SER A 45 -10.01 -8.93 14.37
CA SER A 45 -9.98 -8.20 15.63
C SER A 45 -9.11 -6.94 15.47
N GLY A 46 -9.63 -5.82 15.96
CA GLY A 46 -8.99 -4.52 15.79
C GLY A 46 -9.11 -3.93 14.40
N GLN A 47 -8.72 -2.67 14.27
CA GLN A 47 -8.83 -1.93 13.02
C GLN A 47 -7.62 -2.22 12.12
N ILE A 48 -7.88 -2.50 10.84
CA ILE A 48 -6.83 -2.55 9.82
C ILE A 48 -6.54 -1.13 9.36
N VAL A 49 -5.28 -0.75 9.39
CA VAL A 49 -4.80 0.59 9.07
C VAL A 49 -3.75 0.52 7.97
N PHE A 50 -3.91 1.37 6.96
CA PHE A 50 -2.94 1.59 5.89
C PHE A 50 -2.39 3.00 6.00
N SER A 51 -1.08 3.15 6.12
CA SER A 51 -0.42 4.44 6.19
C SER A 51 0.47 4.63 4.97
N THR A 52 0.26 5.70 4.21
CA THR A 52 1.20 6.05 3.13
C THR A 52 2.50 6.53 3.74
N ILE A 53 3.63 6.07 3.18
CA ILE A 53 4.94 6.51 3.64
C ILE A 53 5.35 7.69 2.74
N PRO A 54 5.64 8.87 3.30
CA PRO A 54 6.21 9.98 2.55
C PRO A 54 7.69 9.68 2.26
N SER A 55 7.95 8.71 1.39
CA SER A 55 9.28 8.40 0.86
C SER A 55 9.34 8.79 -0.62
N ASN A 56 10.54 8.71 -1.22
CA ASN A 56 10.71 8.89 -2.65
C ASN A 56 10.21 7.68 -3.48
N GLU A 57 9.68 6.64 -2.83
CA GLU A 57 9.22 5.41 -3.47
C GLU A 57 7.69 5.41 -3.56
N GLU A 58 7.17 5.63 -4.77
CA GLU A 58 5.73 5.59 -5.05
C GLU A 58 5.17 4.18 -4.79
N GLY A 59 4.06 4.10 -4.06
CA GLY A 59 3.42 2.83 -3.70
C GLY A 59 3.88 2.25 -2.37
N SER A 60 4.87 2.86 -1.69
CA SER A 60 5.28 2.45 -0.36
C SER A 60 4.22 2.78 0.69
N LEU A 61 3.92 1.78 1.52
CA LEU A 61 2.87 1.86 2.54
C LEU A 61 3.20 0.98 3.74
N ARG A 62 2.68 1.36 4.89
CA ARG A 62 2.72 0.56 6.11
C ARG A 62 1.33 0.02 6.40
N ILE A 63 1.27 -1.26 6.71
CA ILE A 63 0.05 -1.98 7.06
C ILE A 63 0.12 -2.27 8.56
N GLY A 64 -0.97 -2.05 9.28
CA GLY A 64 -1.11 -2.42 10.68
C GLY A 64 -2.38 -3.22 10.93
N ASN A 65 -2.22 -4.48 11.36
CA ASN A 65 -3.21 -5.33 12.02
C ASN A 65 -2.59 -6.72 12.21
N TYR A 66 -2.58 -7.25 13.43
CA TYR A 66 -1.95 -8.53 13.74
C TYR A 66 -2.60 -9.71 12.99
N ASP A 67 -3.91 -9.88 13.11
CA ASP A 67 -4.62 -11.04 12.56
C ASP A 67 -4.50 -11.10 11.03
N PHE A 68 -4.72 -9.96 10.36
CA PHE A 68 -4.59 -9.84 8.91
C PHE A 68 -3.18 -10.20 8.44
N LEU A 69 -2.16 -9.63 9.08
CA LEU A 69 -0.78 -9.83 8.68
C LEU A 69 -0.29 -11.26 8.95
N TYR A 70 -0.82 -11.90 9.99
CA TYR A 70 -0.60 -13.31 10.26
C TYR A 70 -1.18 -14.20 9.15
N ASP A 71 -2.44 -13.95 8.77
CA ASP A 71 -3.16 -14.73 7.75
C ASP A 71 -2.61 -14.48 6.34
N LEU A 72 -2.19 -13.26 6.02
CA LEU A 72 -1.53 -12.92 4.75
C LEU A 72 -0.22 -13.72 4.57
N CYS A 73 0.46 -14.05 5.66
CA CYS A 73 1.69 -14.85 5.66
C CYS A 73 1.46 -16.35 5.83
N ASP A 74 0.21 -16.83 5.85
CA ASP A 74 -0.18 -18.20 6.21
C ASP A 74 0.44 -18.68 7.55
N GLY A 75 0.70 -17.77 8.49
CA GLY A 75 1.37 -18.07 9.75
C GLY A 75 2.82 -18.56 9.62
N LYS A 76 3.46 -18.43 8.45
CA LYS A 76 4.81 -18.95 8.17
C LYS A 76 5.92 -18.19 8.90
N ALA A 77 5.70 -16.92 9.26
CA ALA A 77 6.71 -16.16 10.00
C ALA A 77 6.80 -16.67 11.45
N LYS A 78 7.97 -17.19 11.80
CA LYS A 78 8.29 -17.66 13.16
C LYS A 78 9.00 -16.55 13.91
N PHE A 79 8.24 -15.62 14.47
CA PHE A 79 8.80 -14.59 15.35
C PHE A 79 8.92 -15.09 16.78
N SER A 80 9.98 -14.68 17.45
CA SER A 80 10.14 -14.88 18.90
C SER A 80 9.11 -14.08 19.69
N ASN A 81 8.72 -12.90 19.17
CA ASN A 81 7.65 -12.07 19.69
C ASN A 81 6.47 -12.03 18.71
N LYS A 82 5.27 -12.46 19.15
CA LYS A 82 4.06 -12.38 18.32
C LYS A 82 3.69 -10.94 17.96
N ALA A 83 4.06 -9.95 18.79
CA ALA A 83 3.83 -8.54 18.49
C ALA A 83 4.53 -8.08 17.20
N THR A 84 5.51 -8.81 16.67
CA THR A 84 6.18 -8.48 15.40
C THR A 84 5.22 -8.47 14.20
N TYR A 85 4.08 -9.17 14.27
CA TYR A 85 3.02 -9.09 13.26
C TYR A 85 2.16 -7.82 13.36
N SER A 86 2.35 -6.93 14.35
CA SER A 86 1.48 -5.76 14.52
C SER A 86 1.52 -4.79 13.35
N SER A 87 2.64 -4.76 12.62
CA SER A 87 2.82 -3.90 11.46
C SER A 87 3.82 -4.48 10.46
N ALA A 88 3.60 -4.19 9.19
CA ALA A 88 4.51 -4.52 8.11
C ALA A 88 4.73 -3.33 7.19
N GLU A 89 5.95 -3.19 6.68
CA GLU A 89 6.31 -2.15 5.73
C GLU A 89 6.44 -2.73 4.33
N PHE A 90 5.69 -2.19 3.37
CA PHE A 90 5.84 -2.53 1.97
C PHE A 90 6.90 -1.60 1.35
N SER A 91 8.07 -2.17 1.06
CA SER A 91 9.25 -1.45 0.61
C SER A 91 9.71 -1.93 -0.77
N HIS A 92 10.49 -1.10 -1.46
CA HIS A 92 10.99 -1.36 -2.81
C HIS A 92 9.88 -1.68 -3.84
N PRO A 93 8.77 -0.91 -3.87
CA PRO A 93 7.67 -1.17 -4.79
C PRO A 93 8.13 -0.95 -6.24
N ARG A 94 7.99 -1.99 -7.05
CA ARG A 94 8.12 -1.95 -8.50
C ARG A 94 6.74 -1.88 -9.13
N LYS A 95 6.44 -0.77 -9.80
CA LYS A 95 5.20 -0.61 -10.58
C LYS A 95 5.13 -1.66 -11.70
N LEU A 96 4.07 -2.46 -11.71
CA LEU A 96 3.79 -3.46 -12.74
C LEU A 96 2.85 -2.91 -13.81
N THR A 97 1.72 -2.35 -13.39
CA THR A 97 0.67 -1.86 -14.29
C THR A 97 0.03 -0.60 -13.70
N ALA A 98 -0.52 0.23 -14.58
CA ALA A 98 -1.36 1.36 -14.22
C ALA A 98 -2.49 1.45 -15.25
N GLN A 99 -3.74 1.36 -14.79
CA GLN A 99 -4.92 1.43 -15.66
C GLN A 99 -5.94 2.40 -15.07
N THR A 100 -6.57 3.21 -15.93
CA THR A 100 -7.65 4.10 -15.52
C THR A 100 -8.97 3.54 -16.00
N ASP A 101 -9.95 3.41 -15.12
CA ASP A 101 -11.29 2.95 -15.48
C ASP A 101 -12.15 4.07 -16.11
N LYS A 102 -13.35 3.71 -16.55
CA LYS A 102 -14.28 4.67 -17.20
C LYS A 102 -14.81 5.73 -16.22
N GLN A 103 -14.68 5.49 -14.92
CA GLN A 103 -15.14 6.32 -13.82
C GLN A 103 -14.01 7.23 -13.29
N GLY A 104 -12.82 7.17 -13.89
CA GLY A 104 -11.65 7.95 -13.52
C GLY A 104 -10.89 7.43 -12.29
N VAL A 105 -11.10 6.17 -11.90
CA VAL A 105 -10.29 5.48 -10.88
C VAL A 105 -9.02 4.94 -11.53
N VAL A 106 -7.88 5.32 -10.99
CA VAL A 106 -6.57 4.83 -11.38
C VAL A 106 -6.20 3.65 -10.50
N ASN A 107 -6.08 2.48 -11.10
CA ASN A 107 -5.64 1.24 -10.47
C ASN A 107 -4.15 1.06 -10.79
N THR A 108 -3.29 1.20 -9.79
CA THR A 108 -1.85 1.01 -9.96
C THR A 108 -1.40 -0.20 -9.15
N THR A 109 -0.80 -1.18 -9.83
CA THR A 109 -0.31 -2.41 -9.22
C THR A 109 1.20 -2.34 -9.04
N TYR A 110 1.67 -2.70 -7.85
CA TYR A 110 3.07 -2.76 -7.48
C TYR A 110 3.41 -4.15 -6.96
N GLU A 111 4.61 -4.63 -7.26
CA GLU A 111 5.23 -5.78 -6.63
C GLU A 111 6.36 -5.28 -5.74
N GLY A 112 6.45 -5.77 -4.51
CA GLY A 112 7.47 -5.31 -3.58
C GLY A 112 7.64 -6.27 -2.42
N THR A 113 8.50 -5.88 -1.48
CA THR A 113 8.80 -6.69 -0.31
C THR A 113 7.98 -6.19 0.87
N LEU A 114 7.14 -7.07 1.42
CA LEU A 114 6.45 -6.83 2.68
C LEU A 114 7.37 -7.28 3.82
N ILE A 115 7.88 -6.33 4.58
CA ILE A 115 8.90 -6.52 5.62
C ILE A 115 8.25 -6.42 7.00
N PHE A 116 8.48 -7.45 7.80
CA PHE A 116 8.14 -7.53 9.20
C PHE A 116 9.43 -7.44 10.01
N GLN A 117 9.58 -6.37 10.79
CA GLN A 117 10.79 -6.15 11.57
C GLN A 117 10.45 -5.66 12.97
N SER A 118 11.01 -6.33 13.98
CA SER A 118 10.96 -5.90 15.37
C SER A 118 12.23 -6.36 16.08
N ASP A 119 12.99 -5.42 16.63
CA ASP A 119 14.25 -5.65 17.36
C ASP A 119 15.21 -6.64 16.69
N ARG A 120 15.08 -7.93 17.00
CA ARG A 120 15.94 -9.04 16.55
C ARG A 120 15.31 -9.95 15.50
N ASP A 121 14.01 -9.79 15.26
CA ASP A 121 13.24 -10.61 14.35
C ASP A 121 13.06 -9.89 13.01
N TYR A 122 13.33 -10.62 11.94
CA TYR A 122 13.15 -10.16 10.56
C TYR A 122 12.48 -11.27 9.75
N TYR A 123 11.43 -10.91 9.02
CA TYR A 123 10.81 -11.78 8.03
C TYR A 123 10.28 -10.92 6.89
N SER A 124 10.25 -11.50 5.70
CA SER A 124 9.75 -10.80 4.53
C SER A 124 9.10 -11.75 3.55
N ILE A 125 8.05 -11.28 2.88
CA ILE A 125 7.44 -11.95 1.74
C ILE A 125 7.40 -11.00 0.54
N ILE A 126 7.25 -11.54 -0.66
CA ILE A 126 6.92 -10.74 -1.83
C ILE A 126 5.40 -10.60 -1.89
N ALA A 127 4.92 -9.37 -1.93
CA ALA A 127 3.49 -9.06 -2.02
C ALA A 127 3.23 -8.24 -3.28
N VAL A 128 2.03 -8.40 -3.82
CA VAL A 128 1.51 -7.59 -4.92
C VAL A 128 0.37 -6.76 -4.38
N ILE A 129 0.47 -5.44 -4.51
CA ILE A 129 -0.51 -4.48 -4.00
C ILE A 129 -1.05 -3.66 -5.17
N THR A 130 -2.38 -3.61 -5.29
CA THR A 130 -3.06 -2.70 -6.21
C THR A 130 -3.72 -1.58 -5.41
N ILE A 131 -3.35 -0.34 -5.71
CA ILE A 131 -3.90 0.85 -5.06
C ILE A 131 -4.93 1.47 -6.01
N LEU A 132 -6.14 1.68 -5.51
CA LEU A 132 -7.23 2.33 -6.24
C LEU A 132 -7.31 3.80 -5.83
N ASN A 133 -7.01 4.70 -6.76
CA ASN A 133 -6.94 6.13 -6.51
C ASN A 133 -7.92 6.91 -7.39
N LYS A 134 -8.60 7.92 -6.83
CA LYS A 134 -9.43 8.85 -7.60
C LYS A 134 -9.22 10.27 -7.10
N GLY A 135 -8.76 11.16 -7.99
CA GLY A 135 -8.56 12.57 -7.67
C GLY A 135 -7.59 12.80 -6.50
N GLY A 136 -6.55 11.97 -6.36
CA GLY A 136 -5.57 12.06 -5.28
C GLY A 136 -5.97 11.38 -3.97
N ASN A 137 -7.17 10.78 -3.90
CA ASN A 137 -7.62 10.02 -2.73
C ASN A 137 -7.55 8.52 -3.00
N ILE A 138 -6.98 7.78 -2.06
CA ILE A 138 -7.00 6.31 -2.07
C ILE A 138 -8.40 5.86 -1.64
N LEU A 139 -9.08 5.15 -2.53
CA LEU A 139 -10.42 4.59 -2.31
C LEU A 139 -10.37 3.17 -1.74
N GLY A 140 -9.33 2.43 -2.12
CA GLY A 140 -9.20 1.03 -1.77
C GLY A 140 -7.84 0.46 -2.09
N ILE A 141 -7.57 -0.70 -1.50
CA ILE A 141 -6.34 -1.46 -1.70
C ILE A 141 -6.72 -2.92 -1.93
N LYS A 142 -6.06 -3.55 -2.90
CA LYS A 142 -6.02 -5.01 -3.03
C LYS A 142 -4.63 -5.51 -2.73
N ILE A 143 -4.52 -6.67 -2.11
CA ILE A 143 -3.24 -7.27 -1.75
C ILE A 143 -3.34 -8.77 -1.81
N HIS A 144 -2.31 -9.40 -2.35
CA HIS A 144 -2.10 -10.83 -2.25
C HIS A 144 -0.60 -11.13 -2.09
N SER A 145 -0.30 -12.30 -1.54
CA SER A 145 1.06 -12.81 -1.54
C SER A 145 1.43 -13.29 -2.95
N LYS A 146 2.70 -13.10 -3.35
CA LYS A 146 3.22 -13.66 -4.60
C LYS A 146 3.19 -15.18 -4.59
N ASP A 147 3.35 -15.78 -3.42
CA ASP A 147 3.35 -17.24 -3.24
C ASP A 147 1.94 -17.84 -3.28
N ASN A 148 0.89 -17.02 -3.15
CA ASN A 148 -0.50 -17.46 -3.12
C ASN A 148 -1.41 -16.45 -3.83
N GLU A 149 -1.42 -16.50 -5.16
CA GLU A 149 -2.23 -15.61 -6.01
C GLU A 149 -3.74 -15.90 -5.95
N ARG A 150 -4.14 -17.08 -5.44
CA ARG A 150 -5.55 -17.47 -5.32
C ARG A 150 -6.26 -16.87 -4.12
N ARG A 151 -5.49 -16.27 -3.21
CA ARG A 151 -5.99 -15.60 -2.00
C ARG A 151 -5.73 -14.11 -2.11
N GLU A 152 -6.74 -13.36 -2.56
CA GLU A 152 -6.69 -11.90 -2.70
C GLU A 152 -7.54 -11.23 -1.63
N TYR A 153 -6.96 -10.25 -0.94
CA TYR A 153 -7.68 -9.39 -0.01
C TYR A 153 -7.98 -8.06 -0.69
N ALA A 154 -9.20 -7.55 -0.53
CA ALA A 154 -9.61 -6.25 -1.01
C ALA A 154 -10.20 -5.41 0.13
N PHE A 155 -9.87 -4.13 0.15
CA PHE A 155 -10.25 -3.21 1.23
C PHE A 155 -10.84 -1.93 0.65
N SER A 156 -11.97 -1.51 1.21
CA SER A 156 -12.47 -0.14 1.06
C SER A 156 -11.92 0.70 2.20
N LEU A 157 -11.42 1.89 1.86
CA LEU A 157 -10.69 2.75 2.77
C LEU A 157 -11.40 4.08 2.99
N LYS A 158 -11.30 4.59 4.21
CA LYS A 158 -11.72 5.95 4.56
C LYS A 158 -10.60 6.69 5.28
N PRO A 159 -10.44 8.01 5.06
CA PRO A 159 -9.50 8.83 5.82
C PRO A 159 -9.85 8.82 7.31
N THR A 160 -8.81 8.82 8.14
CA THR A 160 -8.97 9.15 9.56
C THR A 160 -9.18 10.66 9.66
N SER A 161 -10.37 11.11 10.08
CA SER A 161 -10.74 12.53 10.18
C SER A 161 -9.94 13.27 11.25
#